data_AF-A0A920LR34-F1
#
_entry.id   AF-A0A920LR34-F1
#
_cell.length_a   1.000
_cell.length_b   1.000
_cell.length_c   1.000
_cell.angle_alpha   90.00
_cell.angle_beta   90.00
_cell.angle_gamma   90.00
#
_symmetry.space_group_name_H-M   'P 1'
#
loop_
_entity.id
_entity.type
_entity.pdbx_description
1 polymer ?
#
loop_
_entity_poly.entity_id
_entity_poly.type
_entity_poly.pdbx_seq_one_letter_code
_entity_poly.pdbx_strand_id
1 'polypeptide(L)'
;MGVQQILHQMTVATPGRGFTRLDGRLNTWIRSTGLDQGVLHLTCLHTSASLTINENADPRVLQDLDAWMADAVPEHRRYLHDDEGADDMPAHIRTALTSQTLNLSVSRGQLLLGTWQAVYLWEHRSAAHTRTIACHLFGESSSRPTPESTTQTTSATPQTLLSLRNGERINQAIQARHNPNAWETDDGVDTDTDLMIDRLHDLSD
;
A
#
# COMPACT_ATOMS: atom_id res chain seq x y z
N MET A 1 -21.02 -2.08 -23.73
CA MET A 1 -19.74 -2.49 -23.11
C MET A 1 -20.10 -3.24 -21.85
N GLY A 2 -19.44 -4.37 -21.58
CA GLY A 2 -19.75 -5.21 -20.43
C GLY A 2 -18.57 -5.28 -19.49
N VAL A 3 -18.85 -5.53 -18.22
CA VAL A 3 -17.86 -5.78 -17.18
C VAL A 3 -17.00 -6.99 -17.60
N GLN A 4 -15.69 -6.77 -17.63
CA GLN A 4 -14.67 -7.79 -17.84
C GLN A 4 -14.08 -8.20 -16.49
N GLN A 5 -13.57 -9.43 -16.42
CA GLN A 5 -12.79 -9.90 -15.27
C GLN A 5 -11.44 -10.45 -15.73
N ILE A 6 -10.39 -10.15 -14.97
CA ILE A 6 -9.03 -10.59 -15.23
C ILE A 6 -8.42 -11.07 -13.92
N LEU A 7 -7.97 -12.32 -13.89
CA LEU A 7 -7.25 -12.91 -12.77
C LEU A 7 -5.78 -13.04 -13.10
N HIS A 8 -4.92 -12.59 -12.19
CA HIS A 8 -3.47 -12.65 -12.29
C HIS A 8 -2.86 -13.06 -10.94
N GLN A 9 -1.68 -13.68 -10.96
CA GLN A 9 -0.90 -13.93 -9.75
C GLN A 9 0.41 -13.15 -9.82
N MET A 10 0.63 -12.30 -8.82
CA MET A 10 1.82 -11.49 -8.69
C MET A 10 2.75 -12.09 -7.63
N THR A 11 4.00 -12.34 -8.01
CA THR A 11 5.05 -12.80 -7.10
C THR A 11 5.77 -11.61 -6.46
N VAL A 12 6.01 -11.64 -5.15
CA VAL A 12 6.65 -10.57 -4.38
C VAL A 12 7.76 -11.18 -3.53
N ALA A 13 9.00 -10.74 -3.75
CA ALA A 13 10.11 -11.09 -2.85
C ALA A 13 10.07 -10.18 -1.63
N THR A 14 10.25 -10.75 -0.44
CA THR A 14 10.36 -10.05 0.84
C THR A 14 11.75 -10.32 1.42
N PRO A 15 12.49 -9.31 1.89
CA PRO A 15 13.83 -9.52 2.46
C PRO A 15 13.80 -10.11 3.88
N GLY A 16 12.61 -10.11 4.50
CA GLY A 16 12.38 -10.44 5.90
C GLY A 16 11.23 -9.58 6.45
N ARG A 17 11.06 -9.59 7.77
CA ARG A 17 9.96 -8.92 8.46
C ARG A 17 9.89 -7.43 8.09
N GLY A 18 8.69 -6.95 7.78
CA GLY A 18 8.45 -5.55 7.42
C GLY A 18 7.54 -5.40 6.21
N PHE A 19 7.63 -4.25 5.54
CA PHE A 19 6.65 -3.82 4.55
C PHE A 19 7.26 -3.74 3.14
N THR A 20 6.64 -4.39 2.18
CA THR A 20 6.96 -4.28 0.75
C THR A 20 5.83 -3.55 0.03
N ARG A 21 6.14 -2.36 -0.52
CA ARG A 21 5.18 -1.52 -1.26
C ARG A 21 4.76 -2.12 -2.61
N LEU A 22 3.48 -2.08 -2.94
CA LEU A 22 2.87 -2.79 -4.08
C LEU A 22 2.20 -1.89 -5.12
N ASP A 23 1.73 -0.70 -4.76
CA ASP A 23 0.86 0.15 -5.60
C ASP A 23 1.49 0.48 -6.97
N GLY A 24 2.79 0.73 -7.07
CA GLY A 24 3.46 0.96 -8.35
C GLY A 24 3.38 -0.24 -9.31
N ARG A 25 3.58 -1.45 -8.78
CA ARG A 25 3.50 -2.70 -9.56
C ARG A 25 2.05 -3.02 -9.94
N LEU A 26 1.13 -2.86 -9.00
CA LEU A 26 -0.31 -3.03 -9.22
C LEU A 26 -0.82 -2.08 -10.30
N ASN A 27 -0.49 -0.79 -10.21
CA ASN A 27 -0.87 0.21 -11.20
C ASN A 27 -0.29 -0.08 -12.59
N THR A 28 0.93 -0.59 -12.66
CA THR A 28 1.53 -1.01 -13.94
C THR A 28 0.77 -2.17 -14.56
N TRP A 29 0.40 -3.17 -13.75
CA TRP A 29 -0.42 -4.28 -14.20
C TRP A 29 -1.83 -3.83 -14.61
N ILE A 30 -2.53 -3.04 -13.80
CA ILE A 30 -3.87 -2.52 -14.12
C ILE A 30 -3.86 -1.81 -15.48
N ARG A 31 -2.93 -0.87 -15.70
CA ARG A 31 -2.82 -0.17 -17.00
C ARG A 31 -2.63 -1.12 -18.17
N SER A 32 -1.87 -2.20 -17.99
CA SER A 32 -1.62 -3.19 -19.04
C SER A 32 -2.88 -3.95 -19.47
N THR A 33 -3.92 -3.99 -18.62
CA THR A 33 -5.19 -4.65 -18.94
C THR A 33 -6.11 -3.84 -19.86
N GLY A 34 -5.91 -2.52 -19.94
CA GLY A 34 -6.81 -1.61 -20.67
C GLY A 34 -8.16 -1.36 -19.99
N LEU A 35 -8.36 -1.83 -18.75
CA LEU A 35 -9.52 -1.46 -17.92
C LEU A 35 -9.29 -0.10 -17.26
N ASP A 36 -10.32 0.75 -17.28
CA ASP A 36 -10.24 2.14 -16.82
C ASP A 36 -10.92 2.33 -15.46
N GLN A 37 -12.10 1.73 -15.26
CA GLN A 37 -12.88 1.80 -14.02
C GLN A 37 -13.18 0.38 -13.51
N GLY A 38 -13.14 0.17 -12.20
CA GLY A 38 -13.42 -1.15 -11.64
C GLY A 38 -13.09 -1.32 -10.16
N VAL A 39 -12.99 -2.58 -9.76
CA VAL A 39 -12.56 -3.01 -8.42
C VAL A 39 -11.49 -4.09 -8.58
N LEU A 40 -10.39 -3.90 -7.87
CA LEU A 40 -9.34 -4.90 -7.71
C LEU A 40 -9.50 -5.59 -6.36
N HIS A 41 -9.77 -6.89 -6.39
CA HIS A 41 -9.67 -7.77 -5.24
C HIS A 41 -8.26 -8.37 -5.16
N LEU A 42 -7.59 -8.19 -4.02
CA LEU A 42 -6.30 -8.80 -3.72
C LEU A 42 -6.46 -9.88 -2.67
N THR A 43 -5.75 -10.98 -2.83
CA THR A 43 -5.63 -12.05 -1.83
C THR A 43 -4.18 -12.47 -1.68
N CYS A 44 -3.62 -12.33 -0.48
CA CYS A 44 -2.35 -12.95 -0.12
C CYS A 44 -2.57 -14.46 0.06
N LEU A 45 -1.90 -15.27 -0.75
CA LEU A 45 -2.03 -16.73 -0.73
C LEU A 45 -1.12 -17.38 0.33
N HIS A 46 -0.87 -16.69 1.45
CA HIS A 46 0.05 -17.06 2.50
C HIS A 46 -0.56 -16.72 3.87
N THR A 47 -0.31 -17.57 4.88
CA THR A 47 -0.85 -17.44 6.24
C THR A 47 0.11 -16.76 7.22
N SER A 48 1.31 -16.43 6.76
CA SER A 48 2.36 -15.76 7.54
C SER A 48 2.76 -14.40 6.96
N ALA A 49 1.89 -13.81 6.13
CA ALA A 49 2.03 -12.47 5.58
C ALA A 49 0.65 -11.86 5.32
N SER A 50 0.57 -10.54 5.25
CA SER A 50 -0.69 -9.80 5.20
C SER A 50 -0.67 -8.68 4.17
N LEU A 51 -1.84 -8.12 3.88
CA LEU A 51 -2.01 -6.94 3.03
C LEU A 51 -2.58 -5.79 3.86
N THR A 52 -2.09 -4.59 3.63
CA THR A 52 -2.58 -3.39 4.33
C THR A 52 -2.49 -2.15 3.45
N ILE A 53 -3.28 -1.14 3.80
CA ILE A 53 -3.17 0.22 3.27
C ILE A 53 -2.70 1.10 4.42
N ASN A 54 -1.61 1.83 4.23
CA ASN A 54 -1.09 2.71 5.27
C ASN A 54 -0.39 3.92 4.69
N GLU A 55 0.14 4.77 5.58
CA GLU A 55 0.86 5.98 5.23
C GLU A 55 2.10 5.65 4.39
N ASN A 56 2.34 6.49 3.39
CA ASN A 56 3.41 6.36 2.43
C ASN A 56 4.40 7.52 2.44
N ALA A 57 4.32 8.42 3.42
CA ALA A 57 5.17 9.59 3.55
C ALA A 57 6.19 9.41 4.67
N ASP A 58 5.73 9.21 5.91
CA ASP A 58 6.62 8.96 7.05
C ASP A 58 6.92 7.45 7.24
N PRO A 59 8.18 7.00 7.09
CA PRO A 59 8.53 5.61 7.33
C PRO A 59 8.38 5.18 8.80
N ARG A 60 8.37 6.13 9.76
CA ARG A 60 8.22 5.84 11.20
C ARG A 60 6.89 5.16 11.49
N VAL A 61 5.82 5.53 10.76
CA VAL A 61 4.50 4.89 10.90
C VAL A 61 4.59 3.37 10.69
N LEU A 62 5.33 2.92 9.67
CA LEU A 62 5.50 1.49 9.40
C LEU A 62 6.42 0.83 10.44
N GLN A 63 7.44 1.53 10.92
CA GLN A 63 8.33 1.02 11.97
C GLN A 63 7.59 0.81 13.29
N ASP A 64 6.78 1.80 13.70
CA ASP A 64 5.97 1.73 14.91
C ASP A 64 4.90 0.64 14.83
N LEU A 65 4.29 0.45 13.65
CA LEU A 65 3.36 -0.65 13.42
C LEU A 65 4.03 -2.03 13.58
N ASP A 66 5.24 -2.21 13.05
CA ASP A 66 5.99 -3.46 13.21
C ASP A 66 6.43 -3.70 14.65
N ALA A 67 6.94 -2.67 15.33
CA ALA A 67 7.36 -2.73 16.72
C ALA A 67 6.17 -3.06 17.64
N TRP A 68 5.07 -2.34 17.50
CA TRP A 68 3.85 -2.60 18.27
C TRP A 68 3.33 -4.02 18.06
N MET A 69 3.33 -4.50 16.82
CA MET A 69 2.90 -5.87 16.50
C MET A 69 3.84 -6.92 17.10
N ALA A 70 5.14 -6.63 17.19
CA ALA A 70 6.11 -7.50 17.85
C ALA A 70 5.90 -7.60 19.36
N ASP A 71 5.51 -6.51 20.00
CA ASP A 71 5.16 -6.51 21.42
C ASP A 71 3.81 -7.21 21.68
N ALA A 72 2.82 -6.99 20.81
CA ALA A 72 1.50 -7.61 20.92
C ALA A 72 1.53 -9.13 20.68
N VAL A 73 2.41 -9.58 19.77
CA VAL A 73 2.55 -10.99 19.38
C VAL A 73 4.03 -11.41 19.49
N PRO A 74 4.51 -11.64 20.73
CA PRO A 74 5.91 -11.93 20.99
C PRO A 74 6.29 -13.34 20.54
N GLU A 75 7.50 -13.48 19.99
CA GLU A 75 8.08 -14.74 19.52
C GLU A 75 8.57 -15.65 20.67
N HIS A 76 8.87 -15.08 21.84
CA HIS A 76 9.37 -15.83 23.00
C HIS A 76 8.27 -16.49 23.84
N ARG A 77 6.99 -16.33 23.47
CA ARG A 77 5.88 -17.02 24.13
C ARG A 77 5.87 -18.49 23.72
N ARG A 78 5.52 -19.39 24.65
CA ARG A 78 5.34 -20.80 24.32
C ARG A 78 4.08 -21.00 23.47
N TYR A 79 4.29 -21.28 22.19
CA TYR A 79 3.28 -21.78 21.27
C TYR A 79 3.48 -23.28 21.05
N LEU A 80 2.39 -23.98 20.70
CA LEU A 80 2.49 -25.40 20.32
C LEU A 80 2.96 -25.60 18.88
N HIS A 81 2.87 -24.56 18.05
CA HIS A 81 3.24 -24.57 16.66
C HIS A 81 4.48 -23.70 16.48
N ASP A 82 5.65 -24.31 16.46
CA ASP A 82 6.95 -23.67 16.27
C ASP A 82 7.82 -24.49 15.30
N ASP A 83 7.16 -25.29 14.44
CA ASP A 83 7.78 -26.23 13.51
C ASP A 83 8.74 -25.53 12.53
N GLU A 84 8.44 -24.27 12.16
CA GLU A 84 9.28 -23.45 11.28
C GLU A 84 10.10 -22.39 12.03
N GLY A 85 10.20 -22.46 13.36
CA GLY A 85 10.97 -21.54 14.19
C GLY A 85 10.12 -20.64 15.10
N ALA A 86 10.79 -19.79 15.88
CA ALA A 86 10.16 -18.99 16.94
C ALA A 86 9.13 -17.96 16.41
N ASP A 87 9.25 -17.56 15.15
CA ASP A 87 8.36 -16.60 14.49
C ASP A 87 7.18 -17.26 13.76
N ASP A 88 7.06 -18.59 13.80
CA ASP A 88 6.05 -19.34 13.05
C ASP A 88 4.62 -19.03 13.49
N MET A 89 4.20 -19.50 14.68
CA MET A 89 2.89 -19.16 15.22
C MET A 89 2.65 -17.64 15.37
N PRO A 90 3.63 -16.81 15.80
CA PRO A 90 3.47 -15.36 15.77
C PRO A 90 3.02 -14.82 14.42
N ALA A 91 3.64 -15.25 13.32
CA ALA A 91 3.27 -14.77 11.99
C ALA A 91 1.84 -15.15 11.59
N HIS A 92 1.37 -16.34 12.01
CA HIS A 92 -0.03 -16.74 11.86
C HIS A 92 -0.98 -15.85 12.66
N ILE A 93 -0.65 -15.52 13.91
CA ILE A 93 -1.46 -14.63 14.75
C ILE A 93 -1.52 -13.23 14.14
N ARG A 94 -0.37 -12.67 13.75
CA ARG A 94 -0.31 -11.34 13.11
C ARG A 94 -1.14 -11.30 11.82
N THR A 95 -1.12 -12.37 11.05
CA THR A 95 -1.98 -12.50 9.86
C THR A 95 -3.46 -12.54 10.20
N ALA A 96 -3.84 -13.26 11.26
CA ALA A 96 -5.23 -13.33 11.73
C ALA A 96 -5.74 -12.00 12.32
N LEU A 97 -4.85 -11.19 12.91
CA LEU A 97 -5.18 -9.86 13.47
C LEU A 97 -5.24 -8.76 12.41
N THR A 98 -4.64 -8.98 11.25
CA THR A 98 -4.60 -8.01 10.15
C THR A 98 -5.53 -8.45 9.02
N SER A 99 -5.05 -8.50 7.78
CA SER A 99 -5.88 -8.92 6.66
C SER A 99 -5.07 -9.68 5.62
N GLN A 100 -5.66 -10.73 5.07
CA GLN A 100 -5.14 -11.42 3.89
C GLN A 100 -5.72 -10.86 2.58
N THR A 101 -6.74 -9.99 2.65
CA THR A 101 -7.44 -9.48 1.46
C THR A 101 -7.61 -7.97 1.48
N LEU A 102 -7.64 -7.36 0.29
CA LEU A 102 -8.01 -5.96 0.11
C LEU A 102 -8.96 -5.83 -1.08
N ASN A 103 -9.92 -4.92 -1.01
CA ASN A 103 -10.76 -4.53 -2.14
C ASN A 103 -10.49 -3.06 -2.44
N LEU A 104 -9.99 -2.76 -3.63
CA LEU A 104 -9.49 -1.45 -4.01
C LEU A 104 -10.26 -0.94 -5.22
N SER A 105 -10.75 0.30 -5.18
CA SER A 105 -11.34 0.93 -6.36
C SER A 105 -10.26 1.22 -7.40
N VAL A 106 -10.59 1.02 -8.66
CA VAL A 106 -9.76 1.38 -9.82
C VAL A 106 -10.46 2.48 -10.59
N SER A 107 -9.74 3.56 -10.86
CA SER A 107 -10.22 4.67 -11.68
C SER A 107 -9.09 5.23 -12.54
N ARG A 108 -9.40 5.53 -13.80
CA ARG A 108 -8.43 6.01 -14.80
C ARG A 108 -7.24 5.06 -14.97
N GLY A 109 -7.51 3.75 -14.93
CA GLY A 109 -6.52 2.69 -15.11
C GLY A 109 -5.51 2.55 -13.96
N GLN A 110 -5.83 3.05 -12.77
CA GLN A 110 -4.97 2.93 -11.59
C GLN A 110 -5.80 2.81 -10.30
N LEU A 111 -5.17 2.38 -9.22
CA LEU A 111 -5.76 2.37 -7.89
C LEU A 111 -6.19 3.78 -7.48
N LEU A 112 -7.42 3.90 -6.97
CA LEU A 112 -7.92 5.12 -6.34
C LEU A 112 -7.50 5.09 -4.86
N LEU A 113 -6.41 5.78 -4.54
CA LEU A 113 -5.84 5.91 -3.20
C LEU A 113 -5.86 7.38 -2.78
N GLY A 114 -5.98 7.63 -1.48
CA GLY A 114 -5.71 8.95 -0.91
C GLY A 114 -4.23 9.33 -1.06
N THR A 115 -3.91 10.61 -0.91
CA THR A 115 -2.54 11.17 -1.05
C THR A 115 -1.50 10.40 -0.23
N TRP A 116 -1.89 10.01 0.98
CA TRP A 116 -1.07 9.31 1.97
C TRP A 116 -1.07 7.80 1.85
N GLN A 117 -1.95 7.24 1.04
CA GLN A 117 -2.15 5.80 1.05
C GLN A 117 -1.19 5.13 0.08
N ALA A 118 -0.57 4.05 0.54
CA ALA A 118 0.02 3.03 -0.33
C ALA A 118 -0.43 1.64 0.10
N VAL A 119 -0.35 0.70 -0.83
CA VAL A 119 -0.69 -0.70 -0.62
C VAL A 119 0.59 -1.46 -0.29
N TYR A 120 0.59 -2.22 0.80
CA TYR A 120 1.75 -2.97 1.27
C TYR A 120 1.43 -4.45 1.44
N LEU A 121 2.42 -5.29 1.16
CA LEU A 121 2.52 -6.60 1.77
C LEU A 121 3.32 -6.46 3.06
N TRP A 122 2.76 -6.93 4.17
CA TRP A 122 3.42 -7.00 5.47
C TRP A 122 3.91 -8.43 5.69
N GLU A 123 5.23 -8.61 5.61
CA GLU A 123 5.92 -9.86 5.91
C GLU A 123 6.06 -10.01 7.43
N HIS A 124 5.59 -11.12 7.99
CA HIS A 124 5.67 -11.37 9.42
C HIS A 124 6.79 -12.34 9.80
N ARG A 125 7.40 -13.02 8.81
CA ARG A 125 8.54 -13.91 9.01
C ARG A 125 9.85 -13.14 8.94
N SER A 126 10.82 -13.50 9.77
CA SER A 126 12.13 -12.86 9.84
C SER A 126 13.00 -13.17 8.62
N ALA A 127 12.88 -14.38 8.07
CA ALA A 127 13.63 -14.81 6.89
C ALA A 127 13.04 -14.25 5.59
N ALA A 128 13.87 -14.17 4.54
CA ALA A 128 13.40 -13.78 3.22
C ALA A 128 12.43 -14.82 2.64
N HIS A 129 11.33 -14.36 2.03
CA HIS A 129 10.33 -15.21 1.39
C HIS A 129 9.99 -14.74 -0.02
N THR A 130 9.33 -15.63 -0.75
CA THR A 130 8.64 -15.30 -2.01
C THR A 130 7.15 -15.51 -1.80
N ARG A 131 6.40 -14.41 -1.79
CA ARG A 131 4.96 -14.37 -1.57
C ARG A 131 4.21 -14.29 -2.90
N THR A 132 2.97 -14.77 -2.90
CA THR A 132 2.09 -14.78 -4.06
C THR A 132 0.80 -14.07 -3.70
N ILE A 133 0.42 -13.10 -4.53
CA ILE A 133 -0.81 -12.34 -4.37
C ILE A 133 -1.69 -12.60 -5.59
N ALA A 134 -2.88 -13.14 -5.37
CA ALA A 134 -3.91 -13.18 -6.41
C ALA A 134 -4.49 -11.78 -6.60
N CYS A 135 -4.51 -11.32 -7.84
CA CYS A 135 -5.02 -10.02 -8.27
C CYS A 135 -6.20 -10.27 -9.20
N HIS A 136 -7.43 -10.01 -8.74
CA HIS A 136 -8.65 -10.20 -9.51
C HIS A 136 -9.31 -8.85 -9.79
N LEU A 137 -9.16 -8.38 -11.02
CA LEU A 137 -9.70 -7.11 -11.48
C LEU A 137 -11.04 -7.34 -12.18
N PHE A 138 -12.07 -6.62 -11.74
CA PHE A 138 -13.36 -6.53 -12.41
C PHE A 138 -13.55 -5.09 -12.88
N GLY A 139 -13.86 -4.86 -14.14
CA GLY A 139 -13.99 -3.49 -14.64
C GLY A 139 -14.36 -3.36 -16.10
N GLU A 140 -14.36 -2.12 -16.56
CA GLU A 140 -14.70 -1.75 -17.94
C GLU A 140 -13.58 -0.91 -18.55
N SER A 141 -13.30 -1.11 -19.84
CA SER A 141 -12.45 -0.20 -20.60
C SER A 141 -13.16 1.13 -20.84
N SER A 142 -12.43 2.24 -20.96
CA SER A 142 -13.06 3.52 -21.24
C SER A 142 -13.82 3.45 -22.57
N SER A 143 -15.13 3.70 -22.56
CA SER A 143 -15.85 4.05 -23.78
C SER A 143 -15.33 5.41 -24.23
N ARG A 144 -14.75 5.51 -25.43
CA ARG A 144 -14.54 6.83 -26.05
C ARG A 144 -15.90 7.56 -26.03
N PRO A 145 -16.02 8.78 -25.46
CA PRO A 145 -17.32 9.43 -25.41
C PRO A 145 -17.83 9.66 -26.83
N THR A 146 -19.01 9.15 -27.15
CA THR A 146 -19.81 9.70 -28.25
C THR A 146 -20.12 11.16 -27.88
N PRO A 147 -20.09 12.14 -28.81
CA PRO A 147 -20.11 13.58 -28.46
C PRO A 147 -21.38 14.10 -27.74
N GLU A 148 -22.33 13.24 -27.35
CA GLU A 148 -23.67 13.64 -26.89
C GLU A 148 -23.97 13.33 -25.42
N SER A 149 -22.96 13.18 -24.55
CA SER A 149 -23.18 13.10 -23.10
C SER A 149 -22.33 14.11 -22.35
N THR A 150 -22.80 15.35 -22.37
CA THR A 150 -22.56 16.30 -21.27
C THR A 150 -23.74 16.02 -20.32
N THR A 151 -23.58 15.60 -19.07
CA THR A 151 -23.14 16.42 -17.94
C THR A 151 -23.17 15.54 -16.69
N GLN A 152 -22.07 15.45 -15.96
CA GLN A 152 -21.96 15.57 -14.50
C GLN A 152 -20.54 15.14 -14.10
N THR A 153 -19.57 15.98 -14.47
CA THR A 153 -18.27 15.98 -13.80
C THR A 153 -18.46 16.80 -12.53
N THR A 154 -18.37 16.18 -11.35
CA THR A 154 -18.05 16.90 -10.13
C THR A 154 -16.64 17.46 -10.30
N SER A 155 -16.55 18.65 -10.88
CA SER A 155 -15.27 19.34 -11.09
C SER A 155 -14.74 19.77 -9.73
N ALA A 156 -13.73 19.08 -9.22
CA ALA A 156 -12.92 19.60 -8.12
C ALA A 156 -12.44 21.02 -8.48
N THR A 157 -12.49 21.95 -7.53
CA THR A 157 -12.09 23.34 -7.80
C THR A 157 -10.62 23.40 -8.25
N PRO A 158 -10.22 24.41 -9.03
CA PRO A 158 -8.82 24.60 -9.42
C PRO A 158 -7.84 24.63 -8.23
N GLN A 159 -8.29 25.13 -7.07
CA GLN A 159 -7.53 25.12 -5.82
C GLN A 159 -7.36 23.70 -5.26
N THR A 160 -8.41 22.89 -5.21
CA THR A 160 -8.32 21.48 -4.77
C THR A 160 -7.40 20.66 -5.68
N LEU A 161 -7.50 20.86 -7.00
CA LEU A 161 -6.63 20.19 -7.98
C LEU A 161 -5.16 20.61 -7.84
N LEU A 162 -4.91 21.88 -7.53
CA LEU A 162 -3.56 22.38 -7.26
C LEU A 162 -3.02 21.81 -5.93
N SER A 163 -3.84 21.71 -4.89
CA SER A 163 -3.45 21.13 -3.60
C SER A 163 -3.07 19.66 -3.75
N LEU A 164 -3.89 18.87 -4.45
CA LEU A 164 -3.60 17.45 -4.73
C LEU A 164 -2.30 17.28 -5.52
N ARG A 165 -2.09 18.09 -6.58
CA ARG A 165 -0.85 18.06 -7.37
C ARG A 165 0.38 18.46 -6.56
N ASN A 166 0.24 19.45 -5.67
CA ASN A 166 1.32 19.85 -4.78
C ASN A 166 1.60 18.74 -3.76
N GLY A 167 0.56 18.10 -3.25
CA GLY A 167 0.67 17.01 -2.31
C GLY A 167 1.41 15.80 -2.92
N GLU A 168 1.01 15.36 -4.11
CA GLU A 168 1.70 14.31 -4.86
C GLU A 168 3.19 14.63 -5.08
N ARG A 169 3.53 15.87 -5.42
CA ARG A 169 4.92 16.28 -5.66
C ARG A 169 5.76 16.32 -4.38
N ILE A 170 5.19 16.79 -3.28
CA ILE A 170 5.88 16.81 -1.99
C ILE A 170 6.07 15.38 -1.49
N ASN A 171 5.06 14.51 -1.62
CA ASN A 171 5.17 13.09 -1.27
C ASN A 171 6.30 12.41 -2.07
N GLN A 172 6.36 12.63 -3.38
CA GLN A 172 7.47 12.12 -4.21
C GLN A 172 8.83 12.65 -3.75
N ALA A 173 8.92 13.91 -3.30
CA ALA A 173 10.16 14.49 -2.80
C ALA A 173 10.58 13.91 -1.44
N ILE A 174 9.62 13.66 -0.53
CA ILE A 174 9.84 12.96 0.75
C ILE A 174 10.40 11.56 0.48
N GLN A 175 9.73 10.80 -0.39
CA GLN A 175 10.16 9.45 -0.76
C GLN A 175 11.55 9.42 -1.41
N ALA A 176 11.92 10.45 -2.19
CA ALA A 176 13.24 10.54 -2.83
C ALA A 176 14.37 10.95 -1.88
N ARG A 177 14.06 11.59 -0.74
CA ARG A 177 15.02 12.08 0.26
C ARG A 177 15.16 11.16 1.46
N HIS A 178 14.44 10.05 1.46
CA HIS A 178 14.40 9.07 2.53
C HIS A 178 15.80 8.65 3.00
N ASN A 179 16.07 8.86 4.29
CA ASN A 179 17.20 8.31 5.02
C ASN A 179 16.67 7.53 6.24
N PRO A 180 16.75 6.18 6.23
CA PRO A 180 16.19 5.35 7.30
C PRO A 180 16.91 5.50 8.64
N ASN A 181 18.10 6.11 8.66
CA ASN A 181 18.93 6.29 9.86
C ASN A 181 18.99 7.75 10.32
N ALA A 182 18.16 8.65 9.78
CA ALA A 182 18.22 10.09 10.09
C ALA A 182 18.17 10.36 11.60
N TRP A 183 17.25 9.67 12.30
CA TRP A 183 17.06 9.76 13.75
C TRP A 183 18.27 9.35 14.59
N GLU A 184 19.07 8.37 14.15
CA GLU A 184 20.31 8.00 14.85
C GLU A 184 21.40 9.08 14.69
N THR A 185 21.24 9.97 13.71
CA THR A 185 22.25 10.97 13.32
C THR A 185 21.92 12.40 13.75
N ASP A 186 20.66 12.72 14.04
CA ASP A 186 20.20 14.08 14.36
C ASP A 186 19.57 14.23 15.77
N ASP A 187 19.49 13.15 16.56
CA ASP A 187 18.97 13.17 17.93
C ASP A 187 17.51 13.68 18.03
N GLY A 188 16.72 13.54 16.95
CA GLY A 188 15.32 13.93 16.90
C GLY A 188 15.08 15.41 16.59
N VAL A 189 16.03 16.08 15.93
CA VAL A 189 15.83 17.43 15.37
C VAL A 189 15.09 17.31 14.04
N ASP A 190 13.99 18.05 13.87
CA ASP A 190 13.21 18.06 12.62
C ASP A 190 14.11 18.29 11.41
N THR A 191 14.12 17.31 10.51
CA THR A 191 14.82 17.39 9.24
C THR A 191 14.00 18.17 8.22
N ASP A 192 14.64 18.57 7.12
CA ASP A 192 13.93 19.08 5.94
C ASP A 192 12.83 18.09 5.47
N THR A 193 12.96 16.80 5.74
CA THR A 193 11.95 15.78 5.41
C THR A 193 10.76 15.85 6.36
N ASP A 194 10.98 16.04 7.66
CA ASP A 194 9.91 16.21 8.66
C ASP A 194 9.07 17.46 8.33
N LEU A 195 9.72 18.59 8.03
CA LEU A 195 9.04 19.81 7.60
C LEU A 195 8.26 19.63 6.28
N MET A 196 8.73 18.75 5.39
CA MET A 196 8.01 18.40 4.16
C MET A 196 6.79 17.53 4.44
N ILE A 197 6.87 16.60 5.41
CA ILE A 197 5.76 15.77 5.87
C ILE A 197 4.68 16.66 6.50
N ASP A 198 5.05 17.56 7.41
CA ASP A 198 4.12 18.52 8.03
C ASP A 198 3.42 19.39 6.99
N ARG A 199 4.18 19.95 6.04
CA ARG A 199 3.62 20.73 4.94
C ARG A 199 2.67 19.90 4.06
N LEU A 200 2.94 18.61 3.91
CA LEU A 200 2.07 17.74 3.15
C LEU A 200 0.77 17.48 3.92
N HIS A 201 0.81 17.31 5.26
CA HIS A 201 -0.37 17.21 6.14
C HIS A 201 -1.30 18.41 5.93
N ASP A 202 -0.76 19.63 6.02
CA ASP A 202 -1.50 20.89 5.84
C ASP A 202 -2.22 21.03 4.47
N LEU A 203 -1.72 20.37 3.42
CA LEU A 203 -2.26 20.48 2.06
C LEU A 203 -3.35 19.44 1.75
N SER A 204 -3.50 18.45 2.61
CA SER A 204 -4.29 17.25 2.37
C SER A 204 -5.56 17.12 3.21
N ASP A 205 -5.69 17.98 4.24
CA ASP A 205 -6.89 18.20 5.04
C ASP A 205 -7.85 19.23 4.38
#